data_AF-A0A7U9S596-F1
#
_entry.id   AF-A0A7U9S596-F1
#
_cell.length_a   1.000
_cell.length_b   1.000
_cell.length_c   1.000
_cell.angle_alpha   90.00
_cell.angle_beta   90.00
_cell.angle_gamma   90.00
#
_symmetry.space_group_name_H-M   'P 1'
#
loop_
_entity.id
_entity.type
_entity.pdbx_description
1 polymer ?
#
loop_
_entity_poly.entity_id
_entity_poly.type
_entity_poly.pdbx_seq_one_letter_code
_entity_poly.pdbx_strand_id
1 'polypeptide(L)'
;MILTILKLTFCLAGSYFSLSAGCEYRAYRGGHKYVKAFPAKSPYQRFFTLMQCEKDILKRDMGKLTYLGYAGVLLSTVFGLLILLPMGYLWFSGKPDLAELLVLLWACFSMGWGLLSFVLLGIDSLLNRFL
;
A
#
# COMPACT_ATOMS: atom_id res chain seq x y z
N MET A 1 -20.42 6.45 19.31
CA MET A 1 -20.65 5.57 18.15
C MET A 1 -20.46 6.27 16.81
N ILE A 2 -21.20 7.35 16.50
CA ILE A 2 -21.04 8.09 15.21
C ILE A 2 -19.59 8.57 14.99
N LEU A 3 -18.97 9.17 16.02
CA LEU A 3 -17.58 9.62 15.97
C LEU A 3 -16.59 8.48 15.68
N THR A 4 -16.76 7.33 16.33
CA THR A 4 -15.91 6.14 16.14
C THR A 4 -16.05 5.57 14.73
N ILE A 5 -17.28 5.53 14.20
CA ILE A 5 -17.52 5.12 12.81
C ILE A 5 -16.81 6.07 11.84
N LEU A 6 -16.93 7.39 12.04
CA LEU A 6 -16.23 8.39 11.22
C LEU A 6 -14.70 8.21 11.26
N LYS A 7 -14.11 7.98 12.45
CA LYS A 7 -12.67 7.71 12.59
C LYS A 7 -12.24 6.46 11.83
N LEU A 8 -12.99 5.37 11.96
CA LEU A 8 -12.75 4.11 11.25
C LEU A 8 -12.78 4.29 9.74
N THR A 9 -13.81 4.97 9.23
CA THR A 9 -13.95 5.26 7.80
C THR A 9 -12.79 6.11 7.29
N PHE A 10 -12.36 7.12 8.05
CA PHE A 10 -11.20 7.94 7.70
C PHE A 10 -9.90 7.13 7.70
N CYS A 11 -9.69 6.26 8.70
CA CYS A 11 -8.53 5.37 8.78
C CYS A 11 -8.47 4.42 7.59
N LEU A 12 -9.59 3.79 7.23
CA LEU A 12 -9.70 2.91 6.07
C LEU A 12 -9.44 3.68 4.78
N ALA A 13 -10.19 4.74 4.52
CA ALA A 13 -10.09 5.53 3.30
C ALA A 13 -8.67 6.08 3.12
N GLY A 14 -8.09 6.68 4.15
CA GLY A 14 -6.76 7.27 4.06
C GLY A 14 -5.64 6.22 3.94
N SER A 15 -5.77 5.05 4.57
CA SER A 15 -4.81 3.94 4.39
C SER A 15 -4.80 3.47 2.95
N TYR A 16 -5.97 3.16 2.38
CA TYR A 16 -6.07 2.65 1.01
C TYR A 16 -5.76 3.74 -0.03
N PHE A 17 -6.09 5.00 0.24
CA PHE A 17 -5.69 6.11 -0.63
C PHE A 17 -4.16 6.24 -0.69
N SER A 18 -3.49 6.26 0.46
CA SER A 18 -2.03 6.33 0.53
C SER A 18 -1.36 5.12 -0.12
N LEU A 19 -1.85 3.91 0.16
CA LEU A 19 -1.36 2.69 -0.46
C LEU A 19 -1.58 2.68 -1.98
N SER A 20 -2.74 3.16 -2.46
CA SER A 20 -3.00 3.28 -3.90
C SER A 20 -2.05 4.26 -4.59
N ALA A 21 -1.70 5.37 -3.93
CA ALA A 21 -0.72 6.32 -4.44
C ALA A 21 0.67 5.65 -4.58
N GLY A 22 1.02 4.76 -3.64
CA GLY A 22 2.23 3.93 -3.71
C GLY A 22 2.17 2.82 -4.77
N CYS A 23 0.98 2.49 -5.31
CA CYS A 23 0.78 1.45 -6.31
C CYS A 23 0.69 1.98 -7.75
N GLU A 24 0.54 3.29 -7.96
CA GLU A 24 0.33 3.85 -9.29
C GLU A 24 1.54 3.61 -10.20
N TYR A 25 1.40 2.63 -11.10
CA TYR A 25 2.18 2.51 -12.32
C TYR A 25 1.55 3.41 -13.38
N ARG A 26 2.27 4.38 -13.93
CA ARG A 26 1.77 5.18 -15.05
C ARG A 26 2.62 4.97 -16.29
N ALA A 27 2.02 4.32 -17.30
CA ALA A 27 2.56 4.22 -18.65
C ALA A 27 1.48 4.49 -19.73
N TYR A 28 1.49 5.74 -20.20
CA TYR A 28 1.23 6.28 -21.55
C TYR A 28 0.03 5.81 -22.40
N ARG A 29 -1.13 6.44 -22.16
CA ARG A 29 -1.90 7.28 -23.13
C ARG A 29 -2.74 8.34 -22.37
N GLY A 30 -2.17 8.90 -21.29
CA GLY A 30 -2.84 9.92 -20.47
C GLY A 30 -2.42 9.99 -19.00
N GLY A 31 -1.73 8.97 -18.46
CA GLY A 31 -1.16 8.97 -17.10
C GLY A 31 0.37 9.08 -17.10
N HIS A 32 0.91 9.92 -16.21
CA HIS A 32 2.33 10.27 -15.96
C HIS A 32 3.37 9.37 -16.67
N LYS A 33 3.92 9.90 -17.76
CA LYS A 33 4.99 9.39 -18.62
C LYS A 33 6.33 9.08 -17.92
N TYR A 34 6.42 9.23 -16.59
CA TYR A 34 7.69 9.43 -15.88
C TYR A 34 8.08 8.31 -14.91
N VAL A 35 7.14 7.45 -14.51
CA VAL A 35 7.48 6.29 -13.68
C VAL A 35 7.79 5.12 -14.60
N LYS A 36 9.03 5.08 -15.10
CA LYS A 36 9.54 3.86 -15.73
C LYS A 36 9.52 2.78 -14.67
N ALA A 37 9.05 1.60 -15.02
CA ALA A 37 9.36 0.41 -14.26
C ALA A 37 10.92 0.24 -14.22
N PHE A 38 11.51 -0.21 -13.10
CA PHE A 38 12.94 -0.53 -12.89
C PHE A 38 13.24 -1.99 -12.46
N PRO A 39 14.20 -2.73 -13.03
CA PRO A 39 14.39 -4.19 -12.86
C PRO A 39 14.51 -4.72 -11.40
N ALA A 40 14.00 -5.95 -11.16
CA ALA A 40 13.92 -6.60 -9.84
C ALA A 40 15.27 -7.20 -9.52
N LYS A 41 16.00 -6.55 -8.62
CA LYS A 41 17.32 -7.01 -8.20
C LYS A 41 17.26 -7.93 -6.99
N SER A 42 16.21 -7.85 -6.15
CA SER A 42 16.07 -8.71 -4.97
C SER A 42 15.12 -9.90 -5.17
N PRO A 43 15.29 -11.03 -4.43
CA PRO A 43 14.42 -12.20 -4.52
C PRO A 43 12.94 -11.89 -4.22
N TYR A 44 12.70 -11.03 -3.24
CA TYR A 44 11.37 -10.54 -2.89
C TYR A 44 10.71 -9.74 -4.02
N GLN A 45 11.47 -8.86 -4.68
CA GLN A 45 10.95 -8.10 -5.83
C GLN A 45 10.53 -9.04 -6.97
N ARG A 46 11.31 -10.11 -7.24
CA ARG A 46 11.00 -11.11 -8.27
C ARG A 46 9.77 -11.96 -7.94
N PHE A 47 9.56 -12.30 -6.67
CA PHE A 47 8.39 -13.09 -6.26
C PHE A 47 7.07 -12.33 -6.50
N PHE A 48 7.05 -11.03 -6.21
CA PHE A 48 5.85 -10.22 -6.40
C PHE A 48 5.49 -9.95 -7.87
N THR A 49 6.46 -10.04 -8.78
CA THR A 49 6.22 -9.85 -10.23
C THR A 49 5.45 -11.01 -10.82
N LEU A 50 5.63 -12.22 -10.26
CA LEU A 50 4.96 -13.44 -10.66
C LEU A 50 3.48 -13.47 -10.23
N MET A 51 3.08 -12.62 -9.28
CA MET A 51 1.69 -12.53 -8.81
C MET A 51 0.85 -11.51 -9.59
N GLN A 52 1.43 -10.77 -10.55
CA GLN A 52 0.70 -9.79 -11.37
C GLN A 52 0.24 -10.39 -12.70
N CYS A 53 -0.93 -9.96 -13.17
CA CYS A 53 -1.50 -10.40 -14.44
C CYS A 53 -0.80 -9.73 -15.64
N GLU A 54 -0.53 -10.48 -16.71
CA GLU A 54 0.10 -9.99 -17.95
C GLU A 54 -0.67 -8.83 -18.64
N LYS A 55 -1.96 -8.67 -18.34
CA LYS A 55 -2.81 -7.58 -18.85
C LYS A 55 -2.46 -6.22 -18.25
N ASP A 56 -1.84 -6.19 -17.07
CA ASP A 56 -1.59 -4.96 -16.32
C ASP A 56 -0.13 -4.48 -16.45
N ILE A 57 0.79 -5.37 -16.86
CA ILE A 57 2.22 -5.09 -17.07
C ILE A 57 2.72 -5.73 -18.35
N LEU A 58 3.39 -4.94 -19.18
CA LEU A 58 4.10 -5.46 -20.35
C LEU A 58 5.14 -6.49 -19.90
N LYS A 59 5.31 -7.62 -20.61
CA LYS A 59 6.32 -8.66 -20.28
C LYS A 59 7.73 -8.10 -20.02
N ARG A 60 8.12 -7.05 -20.76
CA ARG A 60 9.42 -6.34 -20.60
C ARG A 60 9.57 -5.59 -19.28
N ASP A 61 8.45 -5.33 -18.62
CA ASP A 61 8.35 -4.58 -17.39
C ASP A 61 8.11 -5.47 -16.15
N MET A 62 8.08 -6.79 -16.33
CA MET A 62 8.20 -7.73 -15.21
C MET A 62 9.54 -7.58 -14.53
N GLY A 63 9.50 -7.53 -13.21
CA GLY A 63 10.66 -7.26 -12.36
C GLY A 63 10.60 -5.89 -11.71
N LYS A 64 9.65 -5.01 -12.01
CA LYS A 64 9.92 -3.59 -11.78
C LYS A 64 9.26 -2.81 -10.61
N LEU A 65 10.03 -1.89 -9.95
CA LEU A 65 9.87 -1.22 -8.61
C LEU A 65 8.49 -0.83 -8.05
N THR A 66 7.41 -0.98 -8.80
CA THR A 66 6.03 -0.75 -8.37
C THR A 66 5.55 -1.67 -7.23
N TYR A 67 6.35 -2.66 -6.80
CA TYR A 67 5.95 -3.70 -5.85
C TYR A 67 5.82 -3.28 -4.39
N LEU A 68 6.47 -2.19 -3.96
CA LEU A 68 6.40 -1.78 -2.55
C LEU A 68 4.98 -1.35 -2.18
N GLY A 69 4.31 -0.57 -3.04
CA GLY A 69 2.91 -0.21 -2.85
C GLY A 69 1.99 -1.44 -2.83
N TYR A 70 2.10 -2.33 -3.83
CA TYR A 70 1.24 -3.52 -3.92
C TYR A 70 1.44 -4.50 -2.75
N ALA A 71 2.69 -4.70 -2.32
CA ALA A 71 2.96 -5.48 -1.12
C ALA A 71 2.41 -4.80 0.14
N GLY A 72 2.49 -3.47 0.21
CA GLY A 72 1.84 -2.66 1.24
C GLY A 72 0.34 -2.89 1.30
N VAL A 73 -0.35 -2.87 0.15
CA VAL A 73 -1.78 -3.18 0.06
C VAL A 73 -2.05 -4.58 0.58
N LEU A 74 -1.33 -5.59 0.08
CA LEU A 74 -1.58 -6.98 0.44
C LEU A 74 -1.36 -7.23 1.94
N LEU A 75 -0.24 -6.75 2.49
CA LEU A 75 0.07 -6.86 3.92
C LEU A 75 -0.94 -6.08 4.76
N SER A 76 -1.24 -4.83 4.38
CA SER A 76 -2.23 -4.00 5.11
C SER A 76 -3.60 -4.65 5.13
N THR A 77 -4.07 -5.23 4.02
CA THR A 77 -5.35 -5.93 3.96
C THR A 77 -5.36 -7.20 4.83
N VAL A 78 -4.31 -8.02 4.77
CA VAL A 78 -4.20 -9.22 5.61
C VAL A 78 -4.16 -8.86 7.10
N PHE A 79 -3.30 -7.92 7.49
CA PHE A 79 -3.23 -7.45 8.89
C PHE A 79 -4.52 -6.74 9.33
N GLY A 80 -5.17 -6.00 8.43
CA GLY A 80 -6.46 -5.36 8.70
C GLY A 80 -7.54 -6.39 9.03
N LEU A 81 -7.62 -7.48 8.25
CA LEU A 81 -8.53 -8.60 8.54
C LEU A 81 -8.20 -9.28 9.87
N LEU A 82 -6.91 -9.50 10.16
CA LEU A 82 -6.48 -10.11 11.42
C LEU A 82 -6.78 -9.23 12.62
N ILE A 83 -6.76 -7.89 12.48
CA ILE A 83 -7.06 -6.93 13.54
C ILE A 83 -8.54 -6.88 13.91
N LEU A 84 -9.45 -7.28 13.02
CA LEU A 84 -10.88 -7.33 13.34
C LEU A 84 -11.20 -8.28 14.51
N LEU A 85 -10.45 -9.38 14.64
CA LEU A 85 -10.63 -10.36 15.73
C LEU A 85 -10.31 -9.78 17.13
N PRO A 86 -9.10 -9.26 17.40
CA PRO A 86 -8.79 -8.63 18.68
C PRO A 86 -9.58 -7.33 18.89
N MET A 87 -9.91 -6.59 17.83
CA MET A 87 -10.78 -5.41 17.94
C MET A 87 -12.16 -5.79 18.49
N GLY A 88 -12.80 -6.81 17.92
CA GLY A 88 -14.09 -7.30 18.40
C GLY A 88 -14.02 -7.76 19.85
N TYR A 89 -13.00 -8.57 20.19
CA TYR A 89 -12.79 -9.02 21.57
C TYR A 89 -12.62 -7.85 22.57
N LEU A 90 -11.78 -6.87 22.25
CA LEU A 90 -11.53 -5.71 23.11
C LEU A 90 -12.79 -4.85 23.29
N TRP A 91 -13.61 -4.74 22.23
CA TRP A 91 -14.88 -4.03 22.27
C TRP A 91 -15.87 -4.70 23.23
N PHE A 92 -16.07 -6.02 23.11
CA PHE A 92 -16.96 -6.77 24.00
C PHE A 92 -16.42 -6.91 25.43
N SER A 93 -15.10 -6.80 25.60
CA SER A 93 -14.45 -6.79 26.92
C SER A 93 -14.50 -5.42 27.63
N GLY A 94 -15.22 -4.44 27.07
CA GLY A 94 -15.38 -3.11 27.66
C GLY A 94 -14.13 -2.23 27.54
N LYS A 95 -13.24 -2.51 26.59
CA LYS A 95 -11.99 -1.75 26.35
C LYS A 95 -11.98 -1.11 24.94
N PRO A 96 -12.95 -0.25 24.61
CA PRO A 96 -13.08 0.34 23.29
C PRO A 96 -11.88 1.23 22.91
N ASP A 97 -11.24 1.90 23.87
CA ASP A 97 -10.08 2.76 23.61
C ASP A 97 -8.87 1.97 23.08
N LEU A 98 -8.65 0.76 23.62
CA LEU A 98 -7.59 -0.13 23.14
C LEU A 98 -7.92 -0.69 21.76
N ALA A 99 -9.20 -0.95 21.48
CA ALA A 99 -9.64 -1.36 20.15
C ALA A 99 -9.43 -0.24 19.11
N GLU A 100 -9.76 1.02 19.46
CA GLU A 100 -9.51 2.18 18.61
C GLU A 100 -7.99 2.39 18.38
N LEU A 101 -7.16 2.24 19.41
CA LEU A 101 -5.70 2.34 19.28
C LEU A 101 -5.11 1.30 18.31
N LEU A 102 -5.62 0.07 18.35
CA LEU A 102 -5.18 -1.02 17.46
C LEU A 102 -5.43 -0.69 15.98
N VAL A 103 -6.62 -0.14 15.69
CA VAL A 103 -6.99 0.31 14.34
C VAL A 103 -6.15 1.51 13.91
N LEU A 104 -5.92 2.48 14.81
CA LEU A 104 -5.09 3.64 14.53
C LEU A 104 -3.65 3.26 14.20
N LEU A 105 -3.06 2.33 14.96
CA LEU A 105 -1.71 1.81 14.69
C LEU A 105 -1.64 1.17 13.30
N TRP A 106 -2.59 0.31 12.97
CA TRP A 106 -2.69 -0.29 11.64
C TRP A 106 -2.80 0.76 10.53
N ALA A 107 -3.65 1.77 10.73
CA ALA A 107 -3.83 2.83 9.76
C ALA A 107 -2.54 3.65 9.58
N CYS A 108 -1.86 4.01 10.67
CA CYS A 108 -0.59 4.73 10.63
C CYS A 108 0.50 3.94 9.89
N PHE A 109 0.63 2.63 10.15
CA PHE A 109 1.59 1.79 9.42
C PHE A 109 1.24 1.69 7.93
N SER A 110 -0.04 1.52 7.61
CA SER A 110 -0.53 1.40 6.23
C SER A 110 -0.31 2.69 5.44
N MET A 111 -0.69 3.83 6.01
CA MET A 111 -0.44 5.16 5.43
C MET A 111 1.06 5.47 5.31
N GLY A 112 1.83 5.18 6.36
CA GLY A 112 3.28 5.40 6.35
C GLY A 112 3.98 4.60 5.26
N TRP A 113 3.57 3.34 5.08
CA TRP A 113 4.09 2.48 4.02
C TRP A 113 3.71 2.97 2.62
N GLY A 114 2.44 3.37 2.42
CA GLY A 114 1.97 3.94 1.15
C GLY A 114 2.74 5.20 0.77
N LEU A 115 2.92 6.11 1.72
CA LEU A 115 3.67 7.36 1.52
C LEU A 115 5.16 7.11 1.26
N LEU A 116 5.80 6.19 2.01
CA LEU A 116 7.17 5.79 1.76
C LEU A 116 7.34 5.19 0.37
N SER A 117 6.44 4.30 -0.03
CA SER A 117 6.44 3.66 -1.35
C SER A 117 6.32 4.71 -2.46
N PHE A 118 5.43 5.69 -2.29
CA PHE A 118 5.28 6.81 -3.22
C PHE A 118 6.54 7.68 -3.32
N VAL A 119 7.15 8.04 -2.19
CA VAL A 119 8.39 8.85 -2.16
C VAL A 119 9.54 8.12 -2.84
N LEU A 120 9.73 6.84 -2.53
CA LEU A 120 10.78 6.02 -3.15
C LEU A 120 10.58 5.89 -4.66
N LEU A 121 9.34 5.66 -5.10
CA LEU A 121 8.98 5.64 -6.52
C LEU A 121 9.29 6.99 -7.20
N GLY A 122 9.01 8.10 -6.53
CA GLY A 122 9.31 9.46 -7.01
C GLY A 122 10.81 9.73 -7.13
N ILE A 123 11.60 9.38 -6.11
CA ILE A 123 13.06 9.54 -6.12
C ILE A 123 13.68 8.69 -7.23
N ASP A 124 13.27 7.43 -7.33
CA ASP A 124 13.78 6.51 -8.34
C ASP A 124 13.45 7.01 -9.76
N SER A 125 12.21 7.48 -9.98
CA SER A 125 11.78 8.13 -11.23
C SER A 125 12.66 9.32 -11.62
N LEU A 126 13.07 10.15 -10.65
CA LEU A 126 13.96 11.28 -10.88
C LEU A 126 15.38 10.82 -11.23
N LEU A 127 15.95 9.88 -10.47
CA LEU A 127 17.31 9.37 -10.71
C LEU A 127 17.44 8.79 -12.13
N ASN A 128 16.47 7.99 -12.57
CA ASN A 128 16.46 7.40 -13.92
C ASN A 128 16.26 8.39 -15.07
N ARG A 129 15.92 9.64 -14.77
CA ARG A 129 15.78 10.70 -15.77
C ARG A 129 17.09 11.44 -15.98
N PHE A 130 17.93 11.50 -14.95
CA PHE A 130 19.18 12.27 -14.95
C PHE A 130 20.45 11.41 -15.01
N LEU A 131 20.33 10.09 -14.79
CA LEU A 131 21.34 9.06 -15.11
C LEU A 131 21.01 8.40 -16.45
#